data_AF-A0A963ZVQ7-F1
#
_entry.id   AF-A0A963ZVQ7-F1
#
_cell.length_a   1.000
_cell.length_b   1.000
_cell.length_c   1.000
_cell.angle_alpha   90.00
_cell.angle_beta   90.00
_cell.angle_gamma   90.00
#
_symmetry.space_group_name_H-M   'P 1'
#
loop_
_entity.id
_entity.type
_entity.pdbx_description
1 polymer ?
#
loop_
_entity_poly.entity_id
_entity_poly.type
_entity_poly.pdbx_seq_one_letter_code
_entity_poly.pdbx_strand_id
1 'polypeptide(L)' 'MEKLTNLHTLDLSSNQISDIRFLEKLTNLHTLDLSSNQISDIRF' A
#
# COMPACT_ATOMS: atom_id res chain seq x y z
N MET A 1 -12.29 -6.60 -9.43
CA MET A 1 -11.38 -6.22 -8.34
C MET A 1 -12.08 -5.27 -7.35
N GLU A 2 -13.32 -5.56 -6.95
CA GLU A 2 -14.12 -4.67 -6.06
C GLU A 2 -13.87 -4.90 -4.56
N LYS A 3 -12.91 -5.77 -4.18
CA LYS A 3 -12.88 -6.35 -2.82
C LYS A 3 -12.06 -5.59 -1.77
N LEU A 4 -11.33 -4.53 -2.13
CA LEU A 4 -10.51 -3.77 -1.16
C LEU A 4 -10.95 -2.32 -0.98
N THR A 5 -12.09 -1.91 -1.56
CA THR A 5 -12.65 -0.58 -1.34
C THR A 5 -13.05 -0.33 0.11
N ASN A 6 -13.16 -1.33 0.98
CA ASN A 6 -13.46 -1.12 2.40
C ASN A 6 -12.24 -1.26 3.32
N LEU A 7 -11.03 -1.35 2.74
CA LEU A 7 -9.82 -1.49 3.53
C LEU A 7 -9.41 -0.12 4.10
N HIS A 8 -9.50 0.02 5.43
CA HIS A 8 -9.13 1.26 6.13
C HIS A 8 -7.70 1.24 6.65
N THR A 9 -7.16 0.07 6.95
CA THR A 9 -5.80 -0.12 7.48
C THR A 9 -5.08 -1.21 6.69
N LEU A 10 -3.83 -0.94 6.31
CA LEU A 10 -2.97 -1.87 5.61
C LEU A 10 -1.56 -1.82 6.22
N ASP A 11 -1.16 -2.92 6.85
CA ASP A 11 0.21 -3.11 7.33
C ASP A 11 0.95 -4.03 6.37
N LEU A 12 1.99 -3.49 5.75
CA LEU A 12 2.91 -4.16 4.84
C LEU A 12 4.36 -3.97 5.30
N SER A 13 4.57 -3.66 6.58
CA SER A 13 5.89 -3.44 7.15
C SER A 13 6.79 -4.67 7.01
N SER A 14 8.10 -4.44 6.90
CA SER A 14 9.13 -5.50 6.87
C SER A 14 8.98 -6.50 5.73
N ASN A 15 8.68 -6.02 4.54
CA ASN A 15 8.62 -6.82 3.31
C ASN A 15 9.72 -6.41 2.31
N GLN A 16 9.65 -6.95 1.09
CA GLN A 16 10.56 -6.62 -0.01
C GLN A 16 9.83 -5.86 -1.12
N ILE A 17 8.84 -5.05 -0.76
CA ILE A 17 8.03 -4.30 -1.72
C ILE A 17 8.88 -3.18 -2.32
N SER A 18 8.89 -3.10 -3.64
CA SER A 18 9.55 -2.05 -4.41
C SER A 18 8.60 -1.27 -5.32
N ASP A 19 7.43 -1.84 -5.63
CA ASP A 19 6.37 -1.23 -6.44
C ASP A 19 5.10 -1.09 -5.62
N ILE A 20 4.57 0.14 -5.54
CA ILE A 20 3.38 0.49 -4.77
C ILE A 20 2.18 0.93 -5.63
N ARG A 21 2.22 0.77 -6.96
CA ARG A 21 1.12 1.18 -7.86
C ARG A 21 -0.23 0.54 -7.52
N PHE A 22 -0.23 -0.59 -6.82
CA PHE A 22 -1.46 -1.22 -6.33
C PHE A 22 -2.24 -0.36 -5.32
N LEU A 23 -1.59 0.61 -4.65
CA LEU A 23 -2.24 1.52 -3.71
C LEU A 23 -3.16 2.54 -4.38
N GLU A 24 -2.98 2.82 -5.68
CA GLU A 24 -3.82 3.78 -6.43
C GLU A 24 -5.31 3.43 -6.33
N LYS A 25 -5.63 2.14 -6.20
CA LYS A 25 -7.00 1.63 -6.13
C LYS A 25 -7.55 1.54 -4.70
N LEU A 26 -6.74 1.80 -3.67
CA LEU A 26 -7.13 1.72 -2.25
C LEU A 26 -7.64 3.08 -1.75
N THR A 27 -8.69 3.60 -2.39
CA THR A 27 -9.18 4.97 -2.18
C THR A 27 -9.76 5.25 -0.78
N ASN A 28 -10.04 4.21 0.01
CA ASN A 28 -10.61 4.33 1.36
C ASN A 28 -9.60 3.99 2.47
N LEU A 29 -8.31 3.89 2.12
CA LEU A 29 -7.25 3.60 3.09
C LEU A 29 -6.95 4.84 3.94
N HIS A 30 -6.98 4.68 5.26
CA HIS A 30 -6.70 5.73 6.24
C HIS A 30 -5.35 5.52 6.93
N THR A 31 -4.93 4.27 7.09
CA THR A 31 -3.67 3.90 7.76
C THR A 31 -2.88 2.95 6.87
N LEU A 32 -1.61 3.28 6.65
CA LEU A 32 -0.69 2.48 5.84
C LEU A 32 0.67 2.40 6.52
N ASP A 33 1.17 1.21 6.78
CA ASP A 33 2.56 0.98 7.19
C ASP A 33 3.33 0.26 6.07
N LEU A 34 4.37 0.92 5.57
CA LEU A 34 5.30 0.42 4.56
C LEU A 34 6.75 0.43 5.07
N SER A 35 6.96 0.60 6.37
CA SER A 35 8.30 0.62 6.97
C SER A 35 9.08 -0.65 6.62
N SER A 36 10.41 -0.54 6.55
CA SER A 36 11.28 -1.68 6.23
C SER A 36 10.94 -2.38 4.90
N ASN A 37 10.65 -1.60 3.85
CA ASN A 37 10.53 -2.07 2.46
C ASN A 37 11.64 -1.50 1.56
N GLN A 38 11.63 -1.85 0.27
CA GLN A 38 12.64 -1.46 -0.74
C GLN A 38 12.06 -0.45 -1.74
N ILE A 39 11.17 0.42 -1.27
CA ILE A 39 10.51 1.43 -2.09
C ILE A 39 11.49 2.58 -2.33
N SER A 40 11.86 2.76 -3.59
CA SER A 40 12.73 3.86 -4.04
C SER A 40 11.98 4.93 -4.84
N ASP A 41 10.74 4.62 -5.24
CA ASP A 41 9.86 5.49 -6.01
C ASP A 41 8.46 5.49 -5.40
N ILE A 42 7.88 6.69 -5.26
CA ILE A 42 6.56 6.90 -4.66
C ILE A 42 5.52 7.37 -5.69
N ARG A 43 5.84 7.30 -6.98
CA ARG A 43 4.90 7.61 -8.07
C ARG A 43 3.90 6.47 -8.25
N PHE A 44 2.65 6.83 -8.45
CA PHE A 44 1.54 5.93 -8.78
C PHE A 44 1.21 6.03 -10.27
#